data_AF-A0A1C0ADC0-F1
#
_entry.id   AF-A0A1C0ADC0-F1
#
_cell.length_a   1.000
_cell.length_b   1.000
_cell.length_c   1.000
_cell.angle_alpha   90.00
_cell.angle_beta   90.00
_cell.angle_gamma   90.00
#
_symmetry.space_group_name_H-M   'P 1'
#
loop_
_entity.id
_entity.type
_entity.pdbx_description
1 polymer ?
#
loop_
_entity_poly.entity_id
_entity_poly.type
_entity_poly.pdbx_seq_one_letter_code
_entity_poly.pdbx_strand_id
1 'polypeptide(L)'
;MQLAIELKNIRNELGLSQEEFGQIFSYSKSTISNIEAGKKDVPEFMVQKAVNEFKLMGLALEKCKECECNHFIPERVDIDSTPSEVLDVIIEECQEAIKAATQAKKELKLHNKKSRDWLNENEFKKLVNYTEQIYDPVTGIFKWLELFQRNYKGSVEEIRSRNTTKLYDNGAKIQKDTSSPASVLVKSY
;
A
#
# COMPACT_ATOMS: atom_id res chain seq x y z
N MET A 1 17.56 0.62 5.43
CA MET A 1 17.92 1.29 4.17
C MET A 1 17.49 0.42 2.99
N GLN A 2 16.19 0.15 2.92
CA GLN A 2 15.61 -0.81 2.00
C GLN A 2 15.34 -0.18 0.62
N LEU A 3 14.95 1.10 0.61
CA LEU A 3 14.63 1.86 -0.59
C LEU A 3 15.83 2.02 -1.56
N ALA A 4 17.04 2.22 -1.02
CA ALA A 4 18.26 2.31 -1.82
C ALA A 4 18.65 0.97 -2.46
N ILE A 5 18.41 -0.14 -1.75
CA ILE A 5 18.63 -1.50 -2.26
C ILE A 5 17.66 -1.76 -3.41
N GLU A 6 16.39 -1.39 -3.24
CA GLU A 6 15.38 -1.58 -4.28
C GLU A 6 15.70 -0.77 -5.54
N LEU A 7 16.10 0.50 -5.41
CA LEU A 7 16.54 1.31 -6.56
C LEU A 7 17.71 0.68 -7.31
N LYS A 8 18.67 0.09 -6.59
CA LYS A 8 19.79 -0.63 -7.19
C LYS A 8 19.31 -1.88 -7.96
N ASN A 9 18.38 -2.64 -7.38
CA ASN A 9 17.80 -3.82 -8.02
C ASN A 9 17.09 -3.44 -9.31
N ILE A 10 16.25 -2.40 -9.26
CA ILE A 10 15.55 -1.84 -10.42
C ILE A 10 16.54 -1.45 -11.52
N ARG A 11 17.60 -0.72 -11.17
CA ARG A 11 18.63 -0.34 -12.14
C ARG A 11 19.25 -1.58 -12.82
N ASN A 12 19.55 -2.62 -12.05
CA ASN A 12 20.12 -3.86 -12.57
C ASN A 12 19.13 -4.62 -13.46
N GLU A 13 17.84 -4.68 -13.09
CA GLU A 13 16.78 -5.30 -13.88
C GLU A 13 16.58 -4.59 -15.23
N LEU A 14 16.74 -3.27 -15.26
CA LEU A 14 16.71 -2.46 -16.48
C LEU A 14 18.00 -2.58 -17.30
N GLY A 15 19.03 -3.26 -16.79
CA GLY A 15 20.34 -3.40 -17.47
C GLY A 15 21.13 -2.10 -17.55
N LEU A 16 20.83 -1.11 -16.70
CA LEU A 16 21.43 0.23 -16.78
C LEU A 16 22.69 0.33 -15.92
N SER A 17 23.69 1.05 -16.41
CA SER A 17 24.81 1.53 -15.61
C SER A 17 24.36 2.63 -14.64
N GLN A 18 25.14 2.87 -13.59
CA GLN A 18 24.89 3.98 -12.65
C GLN A 18 24.93 5.36 -13.34
N GLU A 19 25.66 5.48 -14.45
CA GLU A 19 25.75 6.71 -15.22
C GLU A 19 24.48 6.95 -16.03
N GLU A 20 24.02 5.94 -16.78
CA GLU A 20 22.76 6.01 -17.54
C GLU A 20 21.58 6.24 -16.59
N PHE A 21 21.54 5.52 -15.46
CA PHE A 21 20.51 5.71 -14.44
C PHE A 21 20.57 7.11 -13.84
N GLY A 22 21.77 7.64 -13.58
CA GLY A 22 21.97 9.01 -13.10
C GLY A 22 21.43 10.06 -14.06
N GLN A 23 21.65 9.89 -15.37
CA GLN A 23 21.15 10.82 -16.40
C GLN A 23 19.62 10.96 -16.36
N ILE A 24 18.89 9.87 -16.11
CA ILE A 24 17.42 9.88 -15.97
C ILE A 24 16.97 10.85 -14.86
N PHE A 25 17.72 10.92 -13.76
CA PHE A 25 17.41 11.78 -12.62
C PHE A 25 18.25 13.07 -12.55
N SER A 26 19.02 13.37 -13.60
CA SER A 26 19.96 14.51 -13.64
C SER A 26 20.98 14.48 -12.49
N TYR A 27 21.44 13.28 -12.14
CA TYR A 27 22.49 13.04 -11.15
C TYR A 27 23.76 12.46 -11.77
N SER A 28 24.90 12.76 -11.14
CA SER A 28 26.17 12.14 -11.47
C SER A 28 26.22 10.67 -11.02
N LYS A 29 27.04 9.87 -11.70
CA LYS A 29 27.38 8.50 -11.29
C LYS A 29 27.77 8.39 -9.81
N SER A 30 28.58 9.34 -9.32
CA SER A 30 29.02 9.35 -7.91
C SER A 30 27.85 9.57 -6.94
N THR A 31 26.87 10.39 -7.31
CA THR A 31 25.68 10.60 -6.50
C THR A 31 24.83 9.34 -6.43
N ILE A 32 24.60 8.67 -7.57
CA ILE A 32 23.87 7.39 -7.61
C ILE A 32 24.59 6.33 -6.77
N SER A 33 25.92 6.20 -6.91
CA SER A 33 26.68 5.25 -6.11
C SER A 33 26.58 5.52 -4.61
N ASN A 34 26.56 6.78 -4.17
CA ASN A 34 26.38 7.12 -2.76
C ASN A 34 24.97 6.81 -2.25
N ILE A 35 23.95 7.03 -3.08
CA ILE A 35 22.56 6.67 -2.76
C ILE A 35 22.43 5.14 -2.62
N GLU A 36 22.88 4.37 -3.61
CA GLU A 36 22.82 2.90 -3.60
C GLU A 36 23.62 2.28 -2.44
N ALA A 37 24.71 2.95 -2.02
CA ALA A 37 25.50 2.54 -0.87
C ALA A 37 24.93 3.03 0.48
N GLY A 38 23.86 3.82 0.47
CA GLY A 38 23.24 4.32 1.70
C GLY A 38 23.85 5.53 2.35
N LYS A 39 24.86 6.09 1.71
CA LYS A 39 25.59 7.25 2.24
C LYS A 39 24.82 8.55 2.01
N LYS A 40 23.75 8.49 1.23
CA LYS A 40 22.86 9.61 0.92
C LYS A 40 21.43 9.09 0.81
N ASP A 41 20.49 9.85 1.37
CA ASP A 41 19.07 9.52 1.28
C ASP A 41 18.58 9.56 -0.16
N VAL A 42 17.58 8.72 -0.44
CA VAL A 42 16.87 8.70 -1.71
C VAL A 42 15.93 9.90 -1.79
N PRO A 43 16.11 10.84 -2.73
CA PRO A 43 15.21 11.97 -2.88
C PRO A 43 13.80 11.53 -3.29
N GLU A 44 12.76 12.17 -2.74
CA GLU A 44 11.38 11.80 -3.02
C GLU A 44 11.00 11.92 -4.51
N PHE A 45 11.51 12.94 -5.20
CA PHE A 45 11.27 13.10 -6.64
C PHE A 45 11.85 11.95 -7.47
N MET A 46 12.94 11.33 -7.02
CA MET A 46 13.56 10.17 -7.68
C MET A 46 12.63 8.96 -7.56
N VAL A 47 12.07 8.74 -6.37
CA VAL A 47 11.05 7.69 -6.15
C VAL A 47 9.84 7.93 -7.06
N GLN A 48 9.28 9.14 -7.02
CA GLN A 48 8.09 9.48 -7.81
C GLN A 48 8.33 9.26 -9.31
N LYS A 49 9.46 9.75 -9.83
CA LYS A 49 9.81 9.57 -11.23
C LYS A 49 10.01 8.10 -11.58
N ALA A 50 10.75 7.34 -10.76
CA ALA A 50 10.97 5.91 -10.99
C ALA A 50 9.66 5.10 -10.98
N VAL A 51 8.76 5.35 -10.03
CA VAL A 51 7.44 4.70 -9.96
C VAL A 51 6.62 4.98 -11.21
N ASN A 52 6.60 6.24 -11.67
CA ASN A 52 5.82 6.65 -12.82
C ASN A 52 6.37 6.12 -14.15
N GLU A 53 7.69 6.17 -14.31
CA GLU A 53 8.39 5.84 -15.56
C GLU A 53 8.54 4.34 -15.76
N PHE A 54 8.90 3.62 -14.69
CA PHE A 54 9.16 2.18 -14.75
C PHE A 54 7.99 1.33 -14.26
N LYS A 55 6.92 1.96 -13.76
CA LYS A 55 5.71 1.27 -13.28
C LYS A 55 6.08 0.24 -12.20
N LEU A 56 6.76 0.73 -11.16
CA LEU A 56 7.32 -0.09 -10.08
C LEU A 56 6.59 0.16 -8.76
N MET A 57 5.43 -0.47 -8.60
CA MET A 57 4.66 -0.37 -7.36
C MET A 57 5.45 -0.83 -6.14
N GLY A 58 6.32 -1.84 -6.25
CA GLY A 58 7.18 -2.29 -5.15
C GLY A 58 7.98 -1.15 -4.52
N LEU A 59 8.54 -0.26 -5.34
CA LEU A 59 9.29 0.92 -4.85
C LEU A 59 8.38 1.92 -4.13
N ALA A 60 7.16 2.12 -4.61
CA ALA A 60 6.18 2.99 -3.96
C ALA A 60 5.79 2.44 -2.57
N LEU A 61 5.62 1.12 -2.45
CA LEU A 61 5.32 0.47 -1.17
C LEU A 61 6.46 0.64 -0.17
N GLU A 62 7.70 0.39 -0.60
CA GLU A 62 8.88 0.59 0.25
C GLU A 62 9.00 2.04 0.73
N LYS A 63 8.71 3.02 -0.14
CA LYS A 63 8.68 4.41 0.30
C LYS A 63 7.55 4.68 1.31
N CYS A 64 6.37 4.11 1.08
CA CYS A 64 5.22 4.31 1.97
C CYS A 64 5.43 3.70 3.36
N LYS A 65 6.27 2.67 3.51
CA LYS A 65 6.68 2.11 4.82
C LYS A 65 7.50 3.10 5.66
N GLU A 66 8.23 4.00 5.02
CA GLU A 66 8.97 5.04 5.73
C GLU A 66 8.05 6.11 6.34
N CYS A 67 6.74 6.15 6.01
CA CYS A 67 5.82 7.06 6.73
C CYS A 67 5.52 6.52 8.12
N GLU A 68 5.88 7.29 9.14
CA GLU A 68 5.51 7.05 10.55
C GLU A 68 3.98 6.94 10.76
N CYS A 69 3.22 7.53 9.85
CA CYS A 69 1.78 7.60 9.86
C CYS A 69 1.05 6.39 9.23
N ASN A 70 1.78 5.52 8.53
CA ASN A 70 1.18 4.57 7.61
C ASN A 70 1.18 3.15 8.17
N HIS A 71 0.09 2.80 8.85
CA HIS A 71 -0.08 1.49 9.49
C HIS A 71 -0.63 0.40 8.55
N PHE A 72 -0.92 0.74 7.28
CA PHE A 72 -1.64 -0.14 6.34
C PHE A 72 -0.75 -0.76 5.27
N ILE A 73 0.54 -0.45 5.26
CA ILE A 73 1.48 -1.06 4.33
C ILE A 73 2.14 -2.24 5.06
N PRO A 74 1.86 -3.49 4.63
CA PRO A 74 2.48 -4.65 5.23
C PRO A 74 3.96 -4.72 4.85
N GLU A 75 4.69 -5.58 5.56
CA GLU A 75 6.03 -5.94 5.13
C GLU A 75 6.01 -6.59 3.74
N ARG A 76 7.07 -6.37 2.98
CA ARG A 76 7.15 -6.90 1.62
C ARG A 76 7.59 -8.34 1.73
N VAL A 77 6.80 -9.23 1.15
CA VAL A 77 7.11 -10.65 1.10
C VAL A 77 7.94 -10.91 -0.16
N ASP A 78 9.24 -11.02 0.03
CA ASP A 78 10.21 -11.32 -1.02
C ASP A 78 10.37 -12.84 -1.17
N ILE A 79 9.28 -13.48 -1.60
CA ILE A 79 9.26 -14.88 -2.00
C ILE A 79 9.08 -14.91 -3.52
N ASP A 80 9.90 -15.71 -4.20
CA ASP A 80 9.70 -16.09 -5.59
C ASP A 80 8.44 -16.93 -5.67
N SER A 81 7.31 -16.24 -5.82
CA SER A 81 5.99 -16.85 -5.94
C SER A 81 5.47 -16.63 -7.35
N THR A 82 5.01 -17.71 -7.98
CA THR A 82 4.25 -17.66 -9.22
C THR A 82 2.93 -16.92 -8.99
N PRO A 83 2.33 -16.35 -10.04
CA PRO A 83 1.00 -15.73 -9.94
C PRO A 83 -0.06 -16.66 -9.35
N SER A 84 0.02 -17.97 -9.59
CA SER A 84 -0.93 -18.95 -9.02
C SER A 84 -0.76 -19.06 -7.51
N GLU A 85 0.47 -19.23 -7.02
CA GLU A 85 0.74 -19.37 -5.58
C GLU A 85 0.30 -18.12 -4.80
N VAL A 86 0.51 -16.92 -5.37
CA VAL A 86 0.02 -15.68 -4.75
C VAL A 86 -1.50 -15.65 -4.69
N LEU A 87 -2.19 -16.12 -5.71
CA LEU A 87 -3.65 -16.21 -5.70
C LEU A 87 -4.16 -17.26 -4.70
N ASP A 88 -3.49 -18.40 -4.57
CA ASP A 88 -3.83 -19.44 -3.59
C ASP A 88 -3.73 -18.89 -2.16
N VAL A 89 -2.66 -18.16 -1.84
CA VAL A 89 -2.52 -17.46 -0.56
C VAL A 89 -3.64 -16.45 -0.35
N ILE A 90 -3.95 -15.60 -1.34
CA ILE A 90 -5.06 -14.63 -1.21
C ILE A 90 -6.39 -15.33 -0.93
N ILE A 91 -6.65 -16.45 -1.61
CA ILE A 91 -7.88 -17.22 -1.43
C ILE A 91 -7.94 -17.77 0.00
N GLU A 92 -6.87 -18.39 0.50
CA GLU A 92 -6.77 -18.92 1.85
C GLU A 92 -7.01 -17.82 2.89
N GLU A 93 -6.25 -16.73 2.82
CA GLU A 93 -6.36 -15.59 3.74
C GLU A 93 -7.76 -14.96 3.71
N CYS A 94 -8.38 -14.84 2.52
CA CYS A 94 -9.74 -14.32 2.42
C CYS A 94 -10.78 -15.25 3.05
N GLN A 95 -10.59 -16.58 2.96
CA GLN A 95 -11.46 -17.54 3.63
C GLN A 95 -11.35 -17.42 5.15
N GLU A 96 -10.14 -17.23 5.68
CA GLU A 96 -9.89 -16.98 7.10
C GLU A 96 -10.50 -15.66 7.57
N ALA A 97 -10.31 -14.58 6.81
CA ALA A 97 -10.93 -13.28 7.07
C ALA A 97 -12.46 -13.35 7.12
N ILE A 98 -13.10 -14.07 6.18
CA ILE A 98 -14.55 -14.27 6.15
C ILE A 98 -15.01 -15.04 7.40
N LYS A 99 -14.29 -16.09 7.78
CA LYS A 99 -14.57 -16.88 8.99
C LYS A 99 -14.44 -16.02 10.25
N ALA A 100 -13.37 -15.25 10.37
CA ALA A 100 -13.12 -14.34 11.49
C ALA A 100 -14.20 -13.26 11.60
N ALA A 101 -14.56 -12.59 10.49
CA ALA A 101 -15.63 -11.59 10.46
C ALA A 101 -16.99 -12.19 10.89
N THR A 102 -17.28 -13.40 10.44
CA THR A 102 -18.51 -14.13 10.81
C THR A 102 -18.53 -14.46 12.31
N GLN A 103 -17.41 -14.94 12.86
CA GLN A 103 -17.27 -15.25 14.27
C GLN A 103 -17.34 -13.99 15.15
N ALA A 104 -16.65 -12.92 14.78
CA ALA A 104 -16.70 -11.64 15.47
C ALA A 104 -18.15 -11.12 15.58
N LYS A 105 -18.91 -11.15 14.48
CA LYS A 105 -20.32 -10.75 14.46
C LYS A 105 -21.18 -11.60 15.40
N LYS A 106 -20.98 -12.92 15.40
CA LYS A 106 -21.78 -13.89 16.17
C LYS A 106 -21.45 -13.86 17.66
N GLU A 107 -20.17 -13.96 18.02
CA GLU A 107 -19.71 -14.11 19.40
C GLU A 107 -19.74 -12.80 20.17
N LEU A 108 -19.32 -11.70 19.53
CA LEU A 108 -19.18 -10.40 20.22
C LEU A 108 -20.45 -9.54 20.14
N LYS A 109 -21.44 -9.94 19.35
CA LYS A 109 -22.71 -9.23 19.15
C LYS A 109 -22.51 -7.75 18.77
N LEU A 110 -21.58 -7.49 17.84
CA LEU A 110 -21.12 -6.14 17.47
C LEU A 110 -22.24 -5.20 16.97
N HIS A 111 -23.39 -5.72 16.54
CA HIS A 111 -24.55 -4.90 16.17
C HIS A 111 -24.99 -3.93 17.28
N ASN A 112 -24.75 -4.30 18.54
CA ASN A 112 -25.04 -3.50 19.71
C ASN A 112 -23.78 -2.96 20.40
N LYS A 113 -22.57 -3.09 19.83
CA LYS A 113 -21.30 -2.67 20.44
C LYS A 113 -20.50 -1.76 19.51
N LYS A 114 -20.58 -0.45 19.78
CA LYS A 114 -20.03 0.59 18.89
C LYS A 114 -18.71 1.20 19.37
N SER A 115 -18.27 0.93 20.60
CA SER A 115 -17.02 1.47 21.16
C SER A 115 -16.34 0.47 22.10
N ARG A 116 -15.07 0.75 22.41
CA ARG A 116 -14.22 -0.04 23.31
C ARG A 116 -14.86 -0.26 24.68
N ASP A 117 -15.56 0.75 25.21
CA ASP A 117 -16.17 0.74 26.53
C ASP A 117 -17.25 -0.33 26.70
N TRP A 118 -17.81 -0.83 25.60
CA TRP A 118 -18.88 -1.83 25.62
C TRP A 118 -18.33 -3.27 25.53
N LEU A 119 -17.00 -3.41 25.52
CA LEU A 119 -16.29 -4.68 25.48
C LEU A 119 -15.58 -4.91 26.81
N ASN A 120 -15.76 -6.10 27.38
CA ASN A 120 -14.84 -6.53 28.43
C ASN A 120 -13.47 -6.90 27.83
N GLU A 121 -12.48 -7.11 28.69
CA GLU A 121 -11.10 -7.37 28.25
C GLU A 121 -10.97 -8.62 27.38
N ASN A 122 -11.71 -9.69 27.68
CA ASN A 122 -11.68 -10.91 26.89
C ASN A 122 -12.32 -10.73 25.51
N GLU A 123 -13.44 -10.01 25.46
CA GLU A 123 -14.11 -9.65 24.20
C GLU A 123 -13.23 -8.75 23.32
N PHE A 124 -12.51 -7.80 23.94
CA PHE A 124 -11.58 -6.95 23.22
C PHE A 124 -10.41 -7.75 22.64
N LYS A 125 -9.80 -8.65 23.43
CA LYS A 125 -8.74 -9.55 22.93
C LYS A 125 -9.22 -10.41 21.76
N LYS A 126 -10.43 -10.97 21.85
CA LYS A 126 -11.03 -11.70 20.72
C LYS A 126 -11.22 -10.81 19.49
N LEU A 127 -11.71 -9.58 19.69
CA LEU A 127 -11.89 -8.64 18.59
C LEU A 127 -10.56 -8.31 17.90
N VAL A 128 -9.48 -8.13 18.67
CA VAL A 128 -8.13 -7.91 18.13
C VAL A 128 -7.70 -9.11 17.28
N ASN A 129 -7.81 -10.33 17.78
CA ASN A 129 -7.43 -11.53 17.03
C ASN A 129 -8.27 -11.70 15.75
N TYR A 130 -9.57 -11.42 15.79
CA TYR A 130 -10.38 -11.45 14.56
C TYR A 130 -9.99 -10.33 13.58
N THR A 131 -9.58 -9.17 14.09
CA THR A 131 -9.18 -8.02 13.26
C THR A 131 -7.86 -8.31 12.55
N GLU A 132 -6.92 -8.99 13.20
CA GLU A 132 -5.66 -9.47 12.59
C GLU A 132 -5.97 -10.33 11.36
N GLN A 133 -6.79 -11.37 11.52
CA GLN A 133 -7.19 -12.26 10.42
C GLN A 133 -7.98 -11.56 9.30
N ILE A 134 -8.73 -10.50 9.63
CA ILE A 134 -9.41 -9.67 8.63
C ILE A 134 -8.40 -8.83 7.83
N TYR A 135 -7.28 -8.45 8.44
CA TYR A 135 -6.24 -7.63 7.85
C TYR A 135 -5.23 -8.44 7.03
N ASP A 136 -4.95 -9.69 7.41
CA ASP A 136 -3.93 -10.55 6.79
C ASP A 136 -3.97 -10.64 5.24
N PRO A 137 -5.15 -10.68 4.56
CA PRO A 137 -5.20 -10.71 3.09
C PRO A 137 -4.51 -9.53 2.39
N VAL A 138 -4.32 -8.41 3.09
CA VAL A 138 -3.71 -7.18 2.55
C VAL A 138 -2.34 -7.46 1.94
N THR A 139 -1.51 -8.28 2.58
CA THR A 139 -0.17 -8.63 2.11
C THR A 139 -0.21 -9.35 0.76
N GLY A 140 -1.07 -10.37 0.63
CA GLY A 140 -1.26 -11.09 -0.62
C GLY A 140 -1.77 -10.18 -1.74
N ILE A 141 -2.74 -9.30 -1.43
CA ILE A 141 -3.28 -8.32 -2.39
C ILE A 141 -2.18 -7.40 -2.93
N PHE A 142 -1.31 -6.86 -2.06
CA PHE A 142 -0.21 -6.00 -2.50
C PHE A 142 0.78 -6.75 -3.40
N LYS A 143 1.14 -8.00 -3.05
CA LYS A 143 2.00 -8.85 -3.89
C LYS A 143 1.37 -9.14 -5.25
N TRP A 144 0.06 -9.41 -5.30
CA TRP A 144 -0.65 -9.61 -6.55
C TRP A 144 -0.62 -8.36 -7.44
N LEU A 145 -0.83 -7.17 -6.88
CA LEU A 145 -0.76 -5.92 -7.65
C LEU A 145 0.64 -5.67 -8.22
N GLU A 146 1.69 -6.01 -7.45
CA GLU A 146 3.08 -5.96 -7.94
C GLU A 146 3.29 -6.94 -9.11
N LEU A 147 2.88 -8.20 -8.97
CA LEU A 147 2.96 -9.20 -10.06
C LEU A 147 2.11 -8.80 -11.27
N PHE A 148 0.92 -8.26 -11.06
CA PHE A 148 0.03 -7.78 -12.11
C PHE A 148 0.70 -6.70 -12.96
N GLN A 149 1.37 -5.75 -12.31
CA GLN A 149 2.09 -4.70 -13.01
C GLN A 149 3.35 -5.24 -13.70
N ARG A 150 4.16 -6.06 -13.00
CA ARG A 150 5.44 -6.56 -13.50
C ARG A 150 5.28 -7.54 -14.67
N ASN A 151 4.43 -8.56 -14.49
CA ASN A 151 4.31 -9.68 -15.41
C ASN A 151 3.26 -9.44 -16.50
N TYR A 152 2.17 -8.76 -16.16
CA TYR A 152 1.04 -8.55 -17.07
C TYR A 152 0.95 -7.11 -17.60
N LYS A 153 1.90 -6.24 -17.22
CA LYS A 153 1.95 -4.82 -17.63
C LYS A 153 0.65 -4.07 -17.31
N GLY A 154 -0.05 -4.51 -16.26
CA GLY A 154 -1.30 -3.91 -15.82
C GLY A 154 -1.08 -2.58 -15.11
N SER A 155 -2.07 -1.69 -15.21
CA SER A 155 -2.03 -0.37 -14.55
C SER A 155 -2.81 -0.38 -13.24
N VAL A 156 -2.09 -0.31 -12.12
CA VAL A 156 -2.70 -0.16 -10.78
C VAL A 156 -3.37 1.21 -10.64
N GLU A 157 -2.86 2.24 -11.33
CA GLU A 157 -3.46 3.58 -11.38
C GLU A 157 -4.86 3.54 -12.02
N GLU A 158 -5.03 2.77 -13.11
CA GLU A 158 -6.32 2.57 -13.76
C GLU A 158 -7.30 1.78 -12.89
N ILE A 159 -6.83 0.76 -12.15
CA ILE A 159 -7.66 0.04 -11.17
C ILE A 159 -8.17 1.01 -10.10
N ARG A 160 -7.27 1.83 -9.53
CA ARG A 160 -7.63 2.85 -8.53
C ARG A 160 -8.63 3.87 -9.08
N SER A 161 -8.42 4.36 -10.30
CA SER A 161 -9.31 5.30 -10.97
C SER A 161 -10.72 4.71 -11.13
N ARG A 162 -10.83 3.49 -11.69
CA ARG A 162 -12.11 2.79 -11.84
C ARG A 162 -12.82 2.54 -10.52
N ASN A 163 -12.09 2.14 -9.48
CA ASN A 163 -12.68 1.95 -8.15
C ASN A 163 -13.18 3.27 -7.56
N THR A 164 -12.46 4.37 -7.78
CA THR A 164 -12.91 5.71 -7.33
C THR A 164 -14.20 6.13 -8.01
N THR A 165 -14.31 5.93 -9.33
CA THR A 165 -15.55 6.22 -10.08
C THR A 165 -16.72 5.41 -9.54
N LYS A 166 -16.55 4.10 -9.35
CA LYS A 166 -17.58 3.25 -8.74
C LYS A 166 -18.04 3.78 -7.39
N LEU A 167 -17.13 4.25 -6.53
CA LEU A 167 -17.53 4.78 -5.22
C LEU A 167 -18.40 6.04 -5.32
N TYR A 168 -18.18 6.89 -6.32
CA TYR A 168 -19.05 8.04 -6.59
C TYR A 168 -20.41 7.59 -7.15
N ASP A 169 -20.40 6.70 -8.14
CA ASP A 169 -21.62 6.19 -8.78
C ASP A 169 -22.55 5.51 -7.77
N ASN A 170 -21.97 4.82 -6.79
CA ASN A 170 -22.70 4.08 -5.76
C ASN A 170 -23.12 4.98 -4.57
N GLY A 171 -22.80 6.27 -4.59
CA GLY A 171 -23.07 7.21 -3.50
C GLY A 171 -22.24 6.99 -2.23
N ALA A 172 -21.29 6.05 -2.24
CA ALA A 172 -20.40 5.78 -1.11
C ALA A 172 -19.39 6.92 -0.87
N LYS A 173 -19.11 7.72 -1.91
CA LYS A 173 -18.32 8.94 -1.83
C LYS A 173 -19.13 10.12 -2.36
N ILE A 174 -19.19 11.19 -1.58
CA ILE A 174 -19.87 12.44 -1.96
C ILE A 174 -18.86 13.30 -2.73
N GLN A 175 -19.21 13.80 -3.92
CA GLN A 175 -18.42 14.83 -4.59
C GLN A 175 -18.45 16.08 -3.71
N LYS A 176 -17.29 16.55 -3.25
CA LYS A 176 -17.20 17.88 -2.64
C LYS A 176 -17.47 18.89 -3.74
N ASP A 177 -18.57 19.62 -3.59
CA ASP A 177 -18.92 20.72 -4.48
C ASP A 177 -17.83 21.80 -4.37
N THR A 178 -17.03 21.96 -5.42
CA THR A 178 -15.95 22.97 -5.46
C THR A 178 -16.47 24.36 -5.78
N SER A 179 -17.80 24.54 -5.82
CA SER A 179 -18.47 25.80 -6.16
C SER A 179 -18.86 26.70 -4.99
N SER A 180 -18.31 26.48 -3.78
CA SER A 180 -18.53 27.39 -2.64
C SER A 180 -17.23 28.07 -2.20
N PRO A 181 -17.05 29.38 -2.43
CA PRO A 181 -15.89 30.11 -1.93
C PRO A 181 -15.98 30.21 -0.41
N ALA A 182 -14.83 30.04 0.24
CA ALA A 182 -14.64 30.24 1.66
C ALA A 182 -15.31 31.53 2.15
N SER A 183 -16.29 31.40 3.04
CA SER A 183 -16.72 32.45 3.98
C SER A 183 -16.74 31.80 5.37
N VAL A 184 -15.68 31.98 6.16
CA VAL A 184 -15.62 32.95 7.27
C VAL A 184 -16.89 32.87 8.14
N LEU A 185 -16.78 32.21 9.31
CA LEU A 185 -16.79 32.90 10.60
C LEU A 185 -16.65 31.92 11.77
N VAL A 186 -15.65 32.23 12.59
CA VAL A 186 -15.49 31.90 13.99
C VAL A 186 -16.83 31.95 14.74
N LYS A 187 -17.11 30.95 15.57
CA LYS A 187 -17.61 31.17 16.94
C LYS A 187 -17.37 29.93 17.80
N SER A 188 -16.44 30.13 18.73
CA SER A 188 -16.26 29.41 19.99
C SER A 188 -17.56 29.27 20.78
N TYR A 189 -17.76 28.09 21.35
CA TYR A 189 -18.31 27.89 22.70
C TYR A 189 -17.58 26.71 23.34
#